data_AF-A0A5S5DXC1-F1
#
_entry.id   AF-A0A5S5DXC1-F1
#
_cell.length_a   1.000
_cell.length_b   1.000
_cell.length_c   1.000
_cell.angle_alpha   90.00
_cell.angle_beta   90.00
_cell.angle_gamma   90.00
#
_symmetry.space_group_name_H-M   'P 1'
#
loop_
_entity.id
_entity.type
_entity.pdbx_description
1 polymer ?
#
loop_
_entity_poly.entity_id
_entity_poly.type
_entity_poly.pdbx_seq_one_letter_code
_entity_poly.pdbx_strand_id
1 'polypeptide(L)'
;MLDISKENNQHKNINLLKNGVNSYIKWGLNGFSTAPKEIIDNRISICNSCPNLTKPTNQFVYKIKLHKNENANICSLCGCIVARKTTRKDESCPIGKW
;
A
#
# COMPACT_ATOMS: atom_id res chain seq x y z
N MET A 1 43.27 -36.83 -13.40
CA MET A 1 42.40 -35.68 -13.73
C MET A 1 41.08 -36.24 -14.24
N LEU A 2 39.97 -35.57 -13.95
CA LEU A 2 38.56 -35.91 -14.22
C LEU A 2 37.79 -36.57 -13.07
N ASP A 3 37.17 -35.67 -12.29
CA ASP A 3 35.74 -35.61 -11.94
C ASP A 3 35.01 -36.85 -11.44
N ILE A 4 34.49 -36.78 -10.21
CA ILE A 4 33.05 -36.89 -9.91
C ILE A 4 32.78 -36.11 -8.61
N SER A 5 32.13 -34.96 -8.72
CA SER A 5 31.32 -34.34 -7.66
C SER A 5 30.26 -33.46 -8.32
N LYS A 6 29.24 -34.11 -8.89
CA LYS A 6 27.95 -33.47 -9.20
C LYS A 6 27.05 -33.71 -8.00
N GLU A 7 26.92 -32.71 -7.13
CA GLU A 7 25.85 -32.66 -6.14
C GLU A 7 24.91 -31.48 -6.45
N ASN A 8 23.61 -31.81 -6.47
CA ASN A 8 22.53 -31.08 -7.14
C ASN A 8 22.15 -29.76 -6.45
N ASN A 9 22.32 -28.65 -7.16
CA ASN A 9 21.99 -27.28 -6.72
C ASN A 9 20.56 -26.82 -7.12
N GLN A 10 19.59 -27.75 -7.25
CA GLN A 10 18.24 -27.44 -7.77
C GLN A 10 17.15 -27.26 -6.70
N HIS A 11 17.41 -27.55 -5.41
CA HIS A 11 16.36 -27.52 -4.37
C HIS A 11 16.22 -26.19 -3.61
N LYS A 12 17.19 -25.26 -3.72
CA LYS A 12 17.23 -24.05 -2.87
C LYS A 12 16.29 -22.92 -3.35
N ASN A 13 16.01 -22.83 -4.65
CA ASN A 13 15.27 -21.71 -5.26
C ASN A 13 13.75 -21.87 -5.24
N ILE A 14 13.25 -23.11 -5.38
CA ILE A 14 11.80 -23.39 -5.44
C ILE A 14 11.16 -23.17 -4.07
N ASN A 15 11.88 -23.52 -2.99
CA ASN A 15 11.43 -23.30 -1.62
C ASN A 15 11.40 -21.80 -1.24
N LEU A 16 12.32 -20.99 -1.74
CA LEU A 16 12.30 -19.54 -1.56
C LEU A 16 11.07 -18.89 -2.23
N LEU A 17 10.77 -19.29 -3.47
CA LEU A 17 9.58 -18.82 -4.19
C LEU A 17 8.28 -19.24 -3.49
N LYS A 18 8.17 -20.52 -3.09
CA LYS A 18 7.00 -21.01 -2.33
C LYS A 18 6.81 -20.26 -1.01
N ASN A 19 7.89 -20.03 -0.27
CA ASN A 19 7.84 -19.32 1.00
C ASN A 19 7.53 -17.83 0.82
N GLY A 20 8.05 -17.20 -0.24
CA GLY A 20 7.73 -15.82 -0.61
C GLY A 20 6.25 -15.66 -0.94
N VAL A 21 5.72 -16.51 -1.82
CA VAL A 21 4.30 -16.50 -2.21
C VAL A 21 3.39 -16.74 -1.01
N ASN A 22 3.68 -17.74 -0.16
CA ASN A 22 2.91 -17.97 1.06
C ASN A 22 2.93 -16.77 2.00
N SER A 23 4.07 -16.09 2.13
CA SER A 23 4.19 -14.88 2.95
C SER A 23 3.33 -13.74 2.40
N TYR A 24 3.34 -13.51 1.08
CA TYR A 24 2.50 -12.48 0.45
C TYR A 24 1.01 -12.81 0.55
N ILE A 25 0.62 -14.08 0.39
CA ILE A 25 -0.77 -14.51 0.59
C ILE A 25 -1.19 -14.27 2.04
N LYS A 26 -0.36 -14.69 3.00
CA LYS A 26 -0.63 -14.48 4.43
C LYS A 26 -0.75 -12.99 4.77
N TRP A 27 0.07 -12.13 4.17
CA TRP A 27 -0.01 -10.68 4.35
C TRP A 27 -1.25 -10.08 3.68
N GLY A 28 -1.62 -10.56 2.49
CA GLY A 28 -2.87 -10.18 1.81
C GLY A 28 -4.12 -10.61 2.58
N LEU A 29 -4.12 -11.80 3.20
CA LEU A 29 -5.20 -12.32 4.03
C LEU A 29 -5.34 -11.57 5.36
N ASN A 30 -4.21 -11.15 5.96
CA ASN A 30 -4.22 -10.28 7.14
C ASN A 30 -4.74 -8.86 6.83
N GLY A 31 -4.75 -8.48 5.55
CA GLY A 31 -5.33 -7.23 5.06
C GLY A 31 -4.62 -5.99 5.58
N PHE A 32 -5.20 -4.83 5.26
CA PHE A 32 -4.81 -3.56 5.86
C PHE A 32 -5.74 -3.29 7.04
N SER A 33 -5.17 -3.09 8.23
CA SER A 33 -5.96 -2.74 9.41
C SER A 33 -6.57 -1.35 9.24
N THR A 34 -7.88 -1.24 9.49
CA THR A 34 -8.60 0.04 9.47
C THR A 34 -8.45 0.75 10.82
N ALA A 35 -8.15 2.04 10.80
CA ALA A 35 -8.10 2.88 11.99
C ALA A 35 -9.51 3.11 12.58
N PRO A 36 -9.63 3.43 13.89
CA PRO A 36 -10.92 3.81 14.47
C PRO A 36 -11.53 5.04 13.78
N LYS A 37 -12.86 5.12 13.69
CA LYS A 37 -13.57 6.19 12.99
C LYS A 37 -13.12 7.59 13.43
N GLU A 38 -12.97 7.82 14.73
CA GLU A 38 -12.51 9.10 15.29
C GLU A 38 -11.12 9.51 14.76
N ILE A 39 -10.19 8.55 14.68
CA ILE A 39 -8.86 8.77 14.11
C ILE A 39 -8.96 9.09 12.62
N ILE A 40 -9.84 8.41 11.89
CA ILE A 40 -10.08 8.65 10.46
C ILE A 40 -10.62 10.06 10.24
N ASP A 41 -11.65 10.46 10.99
CA ASP A 41 -12.28 11.77 10.88
C ASP A 41 -11.28 12.90 11.17
N ASN A 42 -10.46 12.74 12.23
CA ASN A 42 -9.40 13.68 12.56
C ASN A 42 -8.37 13.80 11.41
N ARG A 43 -7.89 12.67 10.88
CA ARG A 43 -6.95 12.65 9.75
C ARG A 43 -7.54 13.28 8.49
N ILE A 44 -8.82 13.05 8.21
CA ILE A 44 -9.54 13.69 7.09
C ILE A 44 -9.63 15.20 7.30
N SER A 45 -9.97 15.66 8.50
CA SER A 45 -10.01 17.08 8.83
C SER A 45 -8.66 17.76 8.56
N ILE A 46 -7.56 17.13 9.00
CA ILE A 46 -6.21 17.62 8.74
C ILE A 46 -5.90 17.69 7.24
N CYS A 47 -6.31 16.68 6.46
CA CYS A 47 -6.13 16.68 5.00
C CYS A 47 -6.93 17.78 4.32
N ASN A 48 -8.18 18.03 4.75
CA ASN A 48 -9.08 19.02 4.16
C ASN A 48 -8.54 20.46 4.29
N SER A 49 -7.77 20.74 5.33
CA SER A 49 -7.09 22.03 5.53
C SER A 49 -5.66 22.07 4.97
N CYS A 50 -5.18 21.00 4.34
CA CYS A 50 -3.79 20.89 3.90
C CYS A 50 -3.57 21.59 2.53
N PRO A 51 -2.54 22.43 2.37
CA PRO A 51 -2.23 23.06 1.08
C PRO A 51 -1.79 22.05 0.00
N ASN A 52 -1.45 20.82 0.38
CA ASN A 52 -1.04 19.76 -0.53
C ASN A 52 -2.21 18.85 -0.96
N LEU A 53 -3.45 19.19 -0.62
CA LEU A 53 -4.63 18.48 -1.11
C LEU A 53 -4.93 18.93 -2.54
N THR A 54 -5.02 17.98 -3.46
CA THR A 54 -5.32 18.27 -4.87
C THR A 54 -6.26 17.24 -5.49
N LYS A 55 -6.81 17.58 -6.65
CA LYS A 55 -7.63 16.66 -7.45
C LYS A 55 -6.72 15.63 -8.14
N PRO A 56 -7.20 14.40 -8.37
CA PRO A 56 -6.43 13.40 -9.09
C PRO A 56 -6.16 13.88 -10.52
N THR A 57 -4.94 13.60 -11.00
CA THR A 57 -4.56 13.88 -12.38
C THR A 57 -5.20 12.84 -13.32
N ASN A 58 -5.23 13.12 -14.63
CA ASN A 58 -5.81 12.20 -15.64
C ASN A 58 -5.02 10.89 -15.86
N GLN A 59 -4.10 10.56 -14.96
CA GLN A 59 -3.32 9.33 -15.01
C GLN A 59 -4.21 8.09 -14.85
N PHE A 60 -3.87 7.05 -15.61
CA PHE A 60 -4.65 5.82 -15.70
C PHE A 60 -4.87 5.15 -14.33
N VAL A 61 -3.87 5.20 -13.43
CA VAL A 61 -3.94 4.60 -12.09
C VAL A 61 -5.12 5.08 -11.25
N TYR A 62 -5.56 6.33 -11.43
CA TYR A 62 -6.71 6.89 -10.72
C TYR A 62 -8.05 6.53 -11.39
N LYS A 63 -8.04 6.15 -12.67
CA LYS A 63 -9.25 5.75 -13.42
C LYS A 63 -9.73 4.33 -13.09
N ILE A 64 -8.82 3.44 -12.67
CA ILE A 64 -9.12 2.00 -12.48
C ILE A 64 -9.89 1.74 -11.17
N LYS A 65 -9.81 2.64 -10.17
CA LYS A 65 -10.22 2.29 -8.80
C LYS A 65 -11.12 3.27 -8.07
N LEU A 66 -11.49 4.41 -8.63
CA LEU A 66 -12.43 5.30 -7.93
C LEU A 66 -13.84 4.73 -8.08
N HIS A 67 -14.47 4.33 -6.97
CA HIS A 67 -15.92 4.15 -6.99
C HIS A 67 -16.55 5.49 -7.42
N LYS A 68 -17.61 5.45 -8.23
CA LYS A 68 -18.22 6.62 -8.90
C LYS A 68 -18.63 7.77 -7.94
N ASN A 69 -18.62 7.54 -6.62
CA ASN A 69 -18.98 8.48 -5.55
C ASN A 69 -17.88 8.67 -4.48
N GLU A 70 -16.64 8.19 -4.66
CA GLU A 70 -15.58 8.43 -3.67
C GLU A 70 -14.92 9.81 -3.91
N ASN A 71 -14.76 10.60 -2.85
CA ASN A 71 -13.98 11.84 -2.90
C ASN A 71 -12.52 11.47 -3.26
N ALA A 72 -12.19 11.67 -4.52
CA ALA A 72 -10.96 11.18 -5.14
C ALA A 72 -9.73 12.07 -4.86
N ASN A 73 -9.84 13.05 -3.95
CA ASN A 73 -8.76 13.97 -3.65
C ASN A 73 -7.51 13.19 -3.22
N ILE A 74 -6.36 13.64 -3.70
CA ILE A 74 -5.06 13.03 -3.46
C ILE A 74 -4.15 14.00 -2.71
N CYS A 75 -3.17 13.47 -2.00
CA CYS A 75 -2.06 14.26 -1.48
C CYS A 75 -1.02 14.44 -2.58
N SER A 76 -0.64 15.68 -2.93
CA SER A 76 0.37 15.96 -3.96
C SER A 76 1.78 15.47 -3.58
N LEU A 77 2.06 15.31 -2.28
CA LEU A 77 3.37 14.87 -1.79
C LEU A 77 3.59 13.36 -1.93
N CYS A 78 2.55 12.55 -1.73
CA CYS A 78 2.68 11.08 -1.75
C CYS A 78 1.81 10.39 -2.82
N GLY A 79 0.96 11.13 -3.53
CA GLY A 79 0.08 10.61 -4.58
C GLY A 79 -1.08 9.73 -4.10
N CYS A 80 -1.24 9.52 -2.80
CA CYS A 80 -2.28 8.65 -2.25
C CYS A 80 -3.65 9.34 -2.25
N ILE A 81 -4.71 8.58 -2.51
CA ILE A 81 -6.10 8.99 -2.28
C ILE A 81 -6.30 9.20 -0.79
N VAL A 82 -6.72 10.40 -0.39
CA VAL A 82 -6.85 10.79 1.01
C VAL A 82 -7.81 9.87 1.76
N ALA A 83 -8.98 9.60 1.17
CA ALA A 83 -9.99 8.73 1.77
C ALA A 83 -9.48 7.30 2.09
N ARG A 84 -8.42 6.83 1.40
CA ARG A 84 -7.83 5.51 1.64
C ARG A 84 -6.61 5.58 2.55
N LYS A 85 -5.85 6.67 2.49
CA LYS A 85 -4.67 6.84 3.32
C LYS A 85 -5.08 7.04 4.79
N THR A 86 -6.11 7.83 5.03
CA THR A 86 -6.56 8.14 6.40
C THR A 86 -7.15 6.91 7.11
N THR A 87 -7.74 5.97 6.37
CA THR A 87 -8.34 4.74 6.90
C THR A 87 -7.34 3.69 7.34
N ARG A 88 -6.11 3.70 6.83
CA ARG A 88 -5.10 2.71 7.20
C ARG A 88 -4.46 3.02 8.55
N LYS A 89 -4.41 2.02 9.43
CA LYS A 89 -3.86 2.14 10.79
C LYS A 89 -2.37 2.50 10.77
N ASP A 90 -1.60 1.82 9.92
CA ASP A 90 -0.13 1.86 9.91
C ASP A 90 0.45 2.90 8.93
N GLU A 91 -0.38 3.80 8.41
CA GLU A 91 0.06 4.90 7.54
C GLU A 91 0.32 6.19 8.35
N SER A 92 1.25 7.00 7.86
CA SER A 92 1.58 8.31 8.43
C SER A 92 1.57 9.42 7.38
N CYS A 93 1.39 10.66 7.84
CA CYS A 93 1.52 11.84 7.00
C CYS A 93 2.98 12.01 6.54
N PRO A 94 3.27 12.30 5.25
CA PRO A 94 4.64 12.53 4.79
C PRO A 94 5.30 13.75 5.44
N ILE A 95 4.50 14.66 6.02
CA ILE A 95 4.96 15.85 6.76
C ILE A 95 4.61 15.78 8.25
N GLY A 96 4.30 14.59 8.78
CA GLY A 96 4.10 14.37 10.21
C GLY A 96 2.92 15.11 10.84
N LYS A 97 1.92 15.54 10.05
CA LYS A 97 0.72 16.21 10.60
C LYS A 97 -0.27 15.24 11.26
N TRP A 98 -0.12 13.94 11.03
CA TRP A 98 -0.77 12.82 11.73
C TRP A 98 0.04 11.53 11.57
#